data_AF-A0A0G1EAH4-F1
#
_entry.id   AF-A0A0G1EAH4-F1
#
_cell.length_a   1.000
_cell.length_b   1.000
_cell.length_c   1.000
_cell.angle_alpha   90.00
_cell.angle_beta   90.00
_cell.angle_gamma   90.00
#
_symmetry.space_group_name_H-M   'P 1'
#
loop_
_entity.id
_entity.type
_entity.pdbx_description
1 polymer ?
#
loop_
_entity_poly.entity_id
_entity_poly.type
_entity_poly.pdbx_seq_one_letter_code
_entity_poly.pdbx_strand_id
1 'polypeptide(L)'
;MQIQNSKKLAQFIAGMFGGTTFGIAGFLAMTGYGGNYGCWPLIDAIFHMQGYESCGSFGAISGILLGVLVGISVLSSIPISHYAKITKYLFLGTFILPFLYGVFMFWPPFEDGDMIIVAPIILVFMILSSIPSAIMTGILQAISILRKK
;
A
#
# COMPACT_ATOMS: atom_id res chain seq x y z
N MET A 1 21.05 -20.36 1.89
CA MET A 1 20.39 -19.75 0.71
C MET A 1 18.88 -19.55 0.92
N GLN A 2 18.15 -20.55 1.43
CA GLN A 2 16.69 -20.49 1.64
C GLN A 2 16.21 -19.35 2.56
N ILE A 3 16.89 -19.13 3.70
CA ILE A 3 16.55 -18.06 4.66
C ILE A 3 16.65 -16.66 4.03
N GLN A 4 17.65 -16.43 3.19
CA GLN A 4 17.86 -15.13 2.54
C GLN A 4 16.76 -14.85 1.50
N ASN A 5 16.33 -15.86 0.74
CA ASN A 5 15.24 -15.72 -0.21
C ASN A 5 13.89 -15.50 0.50
N SER A 6 13.64 -16.20 1.61
CA SER A 6 12.45 -15.98 2.43
C SER A 6 12.41 -14.58 3.05
N LYS A 7 13.55 -14.04 3.47
CA LYS A 7 13.64 -12.65 3.97
C LYS A 7 13.31 -11.63 2.89
N LYS A 8 13.83 -11.81 1.66
CA LYS A 8 13.54 -10.93 0.52
C LYS A 8 12.04 -10.93 0.18
N LEU A 9 11.45 -12.11 0.10
CA LEU A 9 10.02 -12.28 -0.16
C LEU A 9 9.17 -11.64 0.94
N ALA A 10 9.57 -11.80 2.21
CA ALA A 10 8.88 -11.18 3.32
C ALA A 10 8.94 -9.64 3.27
N GLN A 11 10.09 -9.05 2.92
CA GLN A 11 10.24 -7.61 2.76
C GLN A 11 9.36 -7.09 1.61
N PHE A 12 9.39 -7.77 0.47
CA PHE A 12 8.53 -7.43 -0.66
C PHE A 12 7.04 -7.46 -0.28
N ILE A 13 6.60 -8.52 0.39
CA ILE A 13 5.19 -8.65 0.80
C ILE A 13 4.83 -7.65 1.90
N ALA A 14 5.75 -7.31 2.81
CA ALA A 14 5.55 -6.25 3.81
C ALA A 14 5.39 -4.87 3.15
N GLY A 15 6.19 -4.60 2.11
CA GLY A 15 6.03 -3.38 1.31
C GLY A 15 4.70 -3.32 0.59
N MET A 16 4.26 -4.42 -0.03
CA MET A 16 2.94 -4.50 -0.66
C MET A 16 1.80 -4.30 0.36
N PHE A 17 1.90 -4.96 1.52
CA PHE A 17 0.93 -4.82 2.60
C PHE A 17 0.85 -3.37 3.08
N GLY A 18 1.98 -2.79 3.46
CA GLY A 18 2.06 -1.40 3.92
C GLY A 18 1.55 -0.42 2.87
N GLY A 19 2.01 -0.57 1.62
CA GLY A 19 1.62 0.28 0.49
C GLY A 19 0.13 0.20 0.17
N THR A 20 -0.45 -1.00 0.16
CA THR A 20 -1.90 -1.17 -0.08
C THR A 20 -2.70 -0.51 1.04
N THR A 21 -2.33 -0.75 2.30
CA THR A 21 -3.08 -0.24 3.46
C THR A 21 -3.00 1.28 3.56
N PHE A 22 -1.80 1.86 3.44
CA PHE A 22 -1.60 3.30 3.48
C PHE A 22 -2.09 3.99 2.21
N GLY A 23 -2.02 3.33 1.05
CA GLY A 23 -2.58 3.83 -0.20
C GLY A 23 -4.08 4.05 -0.09
N ILE A 24 -4.81 3.06 0.41
CA ILE A 24 -6.26 3.16 0.61
C ILE A 24 -6.59 4.23 1.65
N ALA A 25 -5.89 4.23 2.79
CA ALA A 25 -6.09 5.24 3.82
C ALA A 25 -5.79 6.67 3.30
N GLY A 26 -4.71 6.85 2.55
CA GLY A 26 -4.30 8.11 1.95
C GLY A 26 -5.27 8.58 0.87
N PHE A 27 -5.75 7.66 0.02
CA PHE A 27 -6.83 7.93 -0.93
C PHE A 27 -8.03 8.51 -0.19
N LEU A 28 -8.58 7.80 0.77
CA LEU A 28 -9.80 8.22 1.47
C LEU A 28 -9.64 9.52 2.25
N ALA A 29 -8.52 9.71 2.94
CA ALA A 29 -8.24 10.94 3.67
C ALA A 29 -8.19 12.15 2.72
N MET A 30 -7.48 12.04 1.60
CA MET A 30 -7.32 13.15 0.66
C MET A 30 -8.56 13.36 -0.20
N THR A 31 -9.27 12.30 -0.54
CA THR A 31 -10.57 12.33 -1.19
C THR A 31 -11.60 13.07 -0.32
N GLY A 32 -11.67 12.74 0.97
CA GLY A 32 -12.51 13.46 1.93
C GLY A 32 -12.09 14.91 2.13
N TYR A 33 -10.80 15.20 2.12
CA TYR A 33 -10.30 16.58 2.13
C TYR A 33 -10.70 17.34 0.85
N GLY A 34 -10.44 16.76 -0.32
CA GLY A 34 -10.70 17.36 -1.63
C GLY A 34 -12.18 17.62 -1.90
N GLY A 35 -13.06 16.75 -1.40
CA GLY A 35 -14.51 16.95 -1.46
C GLY A 35 -15.02 18.12 -0.60
N ASN A 36 -14.35 18.44 0.51
CA ASN A 36 -14.79 19.48 1.44
C ASN A 36 -14.09 20.83 1.23
N TYR A 37 -12.83 20.83 0.84
CA TYR A 37 -11.98 22.03 0.78
C TYR A 37 -11.41 22.30 -0.61
N GLY A 38 -11.74 21.47 -1.60
CA GLY A 38 -11.06 21.46 -2.88
C GLY A 38 -9.64 20.88 -2.78
N CYS A 39 -9.01 20.67 -3.93
CA CYS A 39 -7.62 20.23 -3.97
C CYS A 39 -6.66 21.41 -4.19
N TRP A 40 -5.39 21.18 -3.90
CA TRP A 40 -4.37 22.18 -4.22
C TRP A 40 -4.22 22.29 -5.75
N PRO A 41 -4.15 23.51 -6.31
CA PRO A 41 -4.06 23.71 -7.76
C PRO A 41 -2.88 23.01 -8.42
N LEU A 42 -1.77 22.85 -7.69
CA LEU A 42 -0.61 22.08 -8.15
C LEU A 42 -0.94 20.60 -8.36
N ILE A 43 -1.72 20.01 -7.45
CA ILE A 43 -2.14 18.61 -7.54
C ILE A 43 -3.12 18.45 -8.70
N ASP A 44 -4.10 19.35 -8.83
CA ASP A 44 -5.03 19.36 -9.98
C ASP A 44 -4.26 19.42 -11.32
N ALA A 45 -3.23 20.26 -11.40
CA ALA A 45 -2.40 20.39 -12.59
C ALA A 45 -1.58 19.12 -12.92
N ILE A 46 -1.08 18.41 -11.91
CA ILE A 46 -0.31 17.16 -12.10
C ILE A 46 -1.21 16.04 -12.59
N PHE A 47 -2.42 15.94 -12.04
CA PHE A 47 -3.34 14.84 -12.32
C PHE A 47 -4.32 15.14 -13.45
N HIS A 48 -4.35 16.36 -13.98
CA HIS A 48 -5.29 16.83 -15.00
C HIS A 48 -6.77 16.56 -14.63
N MET A 49 -7.06 16.55 -13.33
CA MET A 49 -8.37 16.32 -12.72
C MET A 49 -8.65 17.46 -11.74
N GLN A 50 -9.91 17.65 -11.34
CA GLN A 50 -10.29 18.72 -10.43
C GLN A 50 -10.78 18.20 -9.08
N GLY A 51 -10.25 18.77 -8.01
CA GLY A 51 -10.81 18.66 -6.67
C GLY A 51 -10.70 17.26 -6.08
N TYR A 52 -11.83 16.60 -5.89
CA TYR A 52 -11.91 15.33 -5.17
C TYR A 52 -11.02 14.22 -5.78
N GLU A 53 -11.04 14.05 -7.10
CA GLU A 53 -10.38 12.94 -7.79
C GLU A 53 -8.85 13.08 -7.83
N SER A 54 -8.36 14.31 -8.03
CA SER A 54 -6.93 14.62 -8.06
C SER A 54 -6.32 14.45 -6.65
N CYS A 55 -7.00 14.94 -5.62
CA CYS A 55 -6.57 14.77 -4.24
C CYS A 55 -6.59 13.31 -3.81
N GLY A 56 -7.65 12.56 -4.14
CA GLY A 56 -7.69 11.13 -3.92
C GLY A 56 -6.54 10.39 -4.57
N SER A 57 -6.29 10.66 -5.86
CA SER A 57 -5.19 10.06 -6.61
C SER A 57 -3.81 10.39 -6.02
N PHE A 58 -3.60 11.63 -5.59
CA PHE A 58 -2.38 12.04 -4.90
C PHE A 58 -2.22 11.33 -3.54
N GLY A 59 -3.31 11.25 -2.76
CA GLY A 59 -3.35 10.54 -1.49
C GLY A 59 -3.04 9.06 -1.65
N ALA A 60 -3.56 8.42 -2.70
CA ALA A 60 -3.26 7.04 -3.04
C ALA A 60 -1.76 6.84 -3.30
N ILE A 61 -1.17 7.64 -4.19
CA ILE A 61 0.24 7.50 -4.56
C ILE A 61 1.16 7.78 -3.38
N SER A 62 0.96 8.91 -2.69
CA SER A 62 1.77 9.28 -1.52
C SER A 62 1.63 8.25 -0.39
N GLY A 63 0.41 7.76 -0.14
CA GLY A 63 0.13 6.68 0.79
C GLY A 63 0.84 5.37 0.42
N ILE A 64 0.80 4.95 -0.84
CA ILE A 64 1.52 3.74 -1.30
C ILE A 64 3.01 3.87 -1.04
N LEU A 65 3.62 5.00 -1.42
CA LEU A 65 5.07 5.21 -1.27
C LEU A 65 5.47 5.18 0.21
N LEU A 66 4.75 5.91 1.06
CA LEU A 66 5.00 5.92 2.51
C LEU A 66 4.78 4.54 3.13
N GLY A 67 3.69 3.86 2.77
CA GLY A 67 3.36 2.54 3.26
C GLY A 67 4.39 1.49 2.91
N VAL A 68 4.92 1.51 1.68
CA VAL A 68 6.02 0.62 1.24
C VAL A 68 7.26 0.87 2.09
N LEU A 69 7.64 2.14 2.29
CA LEU A 69 8.80 2.50 3.10
C LEU A 69 8.65 2.03 4.54
N VAL A 70 7.51 2.28 5.18
CA VAL A 70 7.24 1.87 6.56
C VAL A 70 7.22 0.34 6.66
N GLY A 71 6.47 -0.35 5.81
CA GLY A 71 6.32 -1.81 5.85
C GLY A 71 7.66 -2.54 5.72
N ILE A 72 8.50 -2.10 4.79
CA ILE A 72 9.84 -2.68 4.60
C ILE A 72 10.78 -2.30 5.75
N SER A 73 10.73 -1.06 6.25
CA SER A 73 11.61 -0.59 7.33
C SER A 73 11.33 -1.32 8.64
N VAL A 74 10.07 -1.51 8.99
CA VAL A 74 9.66 -2.28 10.19
C VAL A 74 10.17 -3.71 10.10
N LEU A 75 9.95 -4.38 8.96
CA LEU A 75 10.38 -5.77 8.80
C LEU A 75 11.91 -5.93 8.72
N SER A 76 12.62 -4.92 8.21
CA SER A 76 14.09 -4.96 8.14
C SER A 76 14.76 -4.73 9.50
N SER A 77 14.08 -4.05 10.42
CA SER A 77 14.59 -3.71 11.76
C SER A 77 14.32 -4.77 12.83
N ILE A 78 13.28 -5.60 12.66
CA ILE A 78 12.87 -6.59 13.67
C ILE A 78 13.57 -7.95 13.43
N PRO A 79 14.22 -8.54 14.44
CA PRO A 79 14.80 -9.88 14.34
C PRO A 79 13.69 -10.94 14.31
N ILE A 80 13.33 -11.37 13.10
CA ILE A 80 12.27 -12.36 12.88
C ILE A 80 12.86 -13.77 12.80
N SER A 81 12.33 -14.66 13.63
CA SER A 81 12.68 -16.09 13.65
C SER A 81 12.02 -16.89 12.52
N HIS A 82 10.81 -16.50 12.08
CA HIS A 82 10.00 -17.28 11.13
C HIS A 82 9.45 -16.43 9.97
N TYR A 83 10.31 -16.06 9.02
CA TYR A 83 9.94 -15.23 7.86
C TYR A 83 8.76 -15.81 7.07
N ALA A 84 8.75 -17.13 6.81
CA ALA A 84 7.68 -17.77 6.03
C ALA A 84 6.28 -17.61 6.65
N LYS A 85 6.18 -17.64 7.99
CA LYS A 85 4.89 -17.47 8.69
C LYS A 85 4.40 -16.03 8.58
N ILE A 86 5.31 -15.07 8.77
CA ILE A 86 5.01 -13.64 8.64
C ILE A 86 4.61 -13.28 7.22
N THR A 87 5.31 -13.81 6.22
CA THR A 87 4.95 -13.61 4.81
C THR A 87 3.51 -14.03 4.52
N LYS A 88 3.07 -15.19 5.03
CA LYS A 88 1.69 -15.66 4.84
C LYS A 88 0.68 -14.72 5.49
N TYR A 89 0.93 -14.28 6.72
CA TYR A 89 0.03 -13.37 7.41
C TYR A 89 -0.05 -11.99 6.77
N LEU A 90 1.09 -11.44 6.34
CA LEU A 90 1.12 -10.15 5.64
C LEU A 90 0.40 -10.25 4.30
N PHE A 91 0.63 -11.32 3.53
CA PHE A 91 -0.04 -11.54 2.27
C PHE A 91 -1.56 -11.65 2.45
N LEU A 92 -2.01 -12.45 3.42
CA LEU A 92 -3.42 -12.58 3.75
C LEU A 92 -4.01 -11.26 4.24
N GLY A 93 -3.26 -10.53 5.07
CA GLY A 93 -3.60 -9.21 5.59
C GLY A 93 -3.81 -8.18 4.48
N THR A 94 -3.05 -8.27 3.37
CA THR A 94 -3.21 -7.34 2.24
C THR A 94 -4.58 -7.47 1.58
N PHE A 95 -5.23 -8.63 1.65
CA PHE A 95 -6.60 -8.81 1.15
C PHE A 95 -7.64 -8.53 2.23
N ILE A 96 -7.47 -9.13 3.41
CA ILE A 96 -8.49 -9.10 4.46
C ILE A 96 -8.65 -7.71 5.04
N LEU A 97 -7.56 -7.00 5.34
CA LEU A 97 -7.64 -5.74 6.07
C LEU A 97 -8.30 -4.63 5.23
N PRO A 98 -7.93 -4.44 3.95
CA PRO A 98 -8.63 -3.52 3.07
C PRO A 98 -10.09 -3.92 2.81
N PHE A 99 -10.38 -5.22 2.73
CA PHE A 99 -11.74 -5.70 2.54
C PHE A 99 -12.61 -5.38 3.76
N LEU A 100 -12.15 -5.74 4.96
CA LEU A 100 -12.85 -5.40 6.21
C LEU A 100 -13.04 -3.88 6.32
N TYR A 101 -12.01 -3.11 5.98
CA TYR A 101 -12.09 -1.66 6.01
C TYR A 101 -13.15 -1.12 5.03
N GLY A 102 -13.20 -1.63 3.79
CA GLY A 102 -14.25 -1.29 2.83
C GLY A 102 -15.63 -1.65 3.38
N VAL A 103 -15.81 -2.85 3.93
CA VAL A 103 -17.07 -3.26 4.55
C VAL A 103 -17.47 -2.31 5.69
N PHE A 104 -16.54 -1.86 6.53
CA PHE A 104 -16.84 -0.96 7.65
C PHE A 104 -17.15 0.49 7.22
N MET A 105 -16.38 1.06 6.29
CA MET A 105 -16.55 2.45 5.85
C MET A 105 -17.81 2.67 5.02
N PHE A 106 -18.23 1.66 4.26
CA PHE A 106 -19.37 1.76 3.34
C PHE A 106 -20.69 1.21 3.93
N TRP A 107 -20.73 0.89 5.23
CA TRP A 107 -21.93 0.42 5.94
C TRP A 107 -22.59 1.55 6.76
N PRO A 108 -23.91 1.87 6.64
CA PRO A 108 -24.94 1.52 5.64
C PRO A 108 -25.52 2.76 4.87
N PRO A 109 -26.29 2.57 3.77
CA PRO A 109 -26.58 1.34 3.04
C PRO A 109 -25.70 1.22 1.79
N PHE A 110 -25.12 0.05 1.58
CA PHE A 110 -24.63 -0.34 0.27
C PHE A 110 -25.82 -0.32 -0.68
N GLU A 111 -25.84 0.60 -1.64
CA GLU A 111 -26.61 0.35 -2.85
C GLU A 111 -25.99 -0.89 -3.50
N ASP A 112 -26.82 -1.83 -3.96
CA ASP A 112 -26.49 -3.24 -4.23
C ASP A 112 -25.28 -3.53 -5.18
N GLY A 113 -24.62 -2.50 -5.71
CA GLY A 113 -23.43 -2.58 -6.56
C GLY A 113 -22.07 -2.30 -5.88
N ASP A 114 -22.02 -1.63 -4.72
CA ASP A 114 -20.75 -1.06 -4.22
C ASP A 114 -19.76 -2.12 -3.71
N MET A 115 -20.25 -3.23 -3.13
CA MET A 115 -19.39 -4.32 -2.67
C MET A 115 -18.68 -5.07 -3.81
N ILE A 116 -19.24 -5.04 -5.03
CA ILE A 116 -18.60 -5.64 -6.21
C ILE A 116 -17.33 -4.86 -6.59
N ILE A 117 -17.29 -3.55 -6.28
CA ILE A 117 -16.20 -2.64 -6.68
C ILE A 117 -15.04 -2.68 -5.68
N VAL A 118 -15.30 -3.05 -4.41
CA VAL A 118 -14.28 -3.12 -3.35
C VAL A 118 -13.13 -4.06 -3.70
N ALA A 119 -13.43 -5.28 -4.18
CA ALA A 119 -12.39 -6.26 -4.51
C ALA A 119 -11.48 -5.81 -5.69
N PRO A 120 -12.01 -5.30 -6.82
CA PRO A 120 -11.21 -4.67 -7.87
C PRO A 120 -10.33 -3.52 -7.37
N ILE A 121 -10.84 -2.65 -6.50
CA ILE A 121 -10.06 -1.53 -5.96
C ILE A 121 -8.87 -2.04 -5.16
N ILE A 122 -9.09 -2.98 -4.24
CA ILE A 122 -8.00 -3.58 -3.44
C ILE A 122 -6.94 -4.18 -4.36
N LEU A 123 -7.35 -4.90 -5.40
CA LEU A 123 -6.43 -5.47 -6.39
C LEU A 123 -5.60 -4.39 -7.09
N VAL A 124 -6.21 -3.27 -7.48
CA VAL A 124 -5.50 -2.14 -8.10
C VAL A 124 -4.42 -1.59 -7.14
N PHE A 125 -4.75 -1.33 -5.88
CA PHE A 125 -3.77 -0.86 -4.89
C PHE A 125 -2.66 -1.88 -4.64
N MET A 126 -2.97 -3.17 -4.64
CA MET A 126 -1.98 -4.23 -4.55
C MET A 126 -1.03 -4.25 -5.75
N ILE A 127 -1.55 -4.12 -6.97
CA ILE A 127 -0.73 -4.06 -8.19
C ILE A 127 0.14 -2.80 -8.15
N LEU A 128 -0.43 -1.65 -7.84
CA LEU A 128 0.31 -0.38 -7.77
C LEU A 128 1.37 -0.38 -6.66
N SER A 129 1.15 -1.07 -5.55
CA SER A 129 2.14 -1.20 -4.48
C SER A 129 3.26 -2.20 -4.78
N SER A 130 3.05 -3.13 -5.72
CA SER A 130 4.03 -4.16 -6.07
C SER A 130 5.30 -3.58 -6.70
N ILE A 131 5.17 -2.58 -7.58
CA ILE A 131 6.29 -1.93 -8.27
C ILE A 131 7.24 -1.21 -7.27
N PRO A 132 6.78 -0.25 -6.46
CA PRO A 132 7.64 0.43 -5.49
C PRO A 132 8.20 -0.55 -4.44
N SER A 133 7.43 -1.57 -4.07
CA SER A 133 7.93 -2.62 -3.16
C SER A 133 9.07 -3.43 -3.77
N ALA A 134 8.97 -3.81 -5.05
CA ALA A 134 10.02 -4.52 -5.76
C ALA A 134 11.31 -3.67 -5.86
N ILE A 135 11.16 -2.39 -6.23
CA ILE A 135 12.27 -1.43 -6.33
C ILE A 135 12.97 -1.31 -4.98
N MET A 136 12.23 -1.02 -3.91
CA MET A 136 12.80 -0.80 -2.58
C MET A 136 13.48 -2.07 -2.03
N THR A 137 12.85 -3.23 -2.24
CA THR A 137 13.42 -4.52 -1.87
C THR A 137 14.71 -4.81 -2.64
N GLY A 138 14.77 -4.45 -3.93
CA GLY A 138 15.97 -4.54 -4.76
C GLY A 138 17.11 -3.61 -4.28
N ILE A 139 16.79 -2.36 -3.95
CA ILE A 139 17.76 -1.38 -3.42
C ILE A 139 18.38 -1.89 -2.11
N LEU A 140 17.57 -2.38 -1.17
CA LEU A 140 18.08 -2.92 0.10
C LEU A 140 18.99 -4.12 -0.10
N GLN A 141 18.71 -4.96 -1.10
CA GLN A 141 19.59 -6.08 -1.44
C GLN A 141 20.93 -5.58 -1.98
N ALA A 142 20.93 -4.63 -2.93
CA ALA A 142 22.14 -4.05 -3.48
C ALA A 142 23.03 -3.43 -2.38
N ILE A 143 22.43 -2.65 -1.47
CA ILE A 143 23.14 -2.06 -0.32
C ILE A 143 23.73 -3.16 0.59
N SER A 144 22.97 -4.23 0.86
CA SER A 144 23.45 -5.33 1.71
C SER A 144 24.63 -6.08 1.11
N ILE A 145 24.72 -6.18 -0.22
CA ILE A 145 25.83 -6.80 -0.94
C ILE A 145 27.05 -5.87 -0.89
N LEU A 146 26.85 -4.57 -1.11
CA LEU A 146 27.92 -3.57 -1.06
C LEU A 146 28.55 -3.45 0.33
N ARG A 147 27.76 -3.52 1.42
CA ARG A 147 28.28 -3.47 2.80
C ARG A 147 28.99 -4.74 3.28
N LYS A 148 28.88 -5.85 2.54
CA LYS A 148 29.54 -7.13 2.86
C LYS A 148 30.89 -7.30 2.13
N LYS A 149 31.24 -6.39 1.23
CA LYS A 149 32.59 -6.23 0.69
C LYS A 149 33.33 -5.20 1.53
#